data_AF-A0A840QUX0-F1
#
_entry.id   AF-A0A840QUX0-F1
#
_cell.length_a   1.000
_cell.length_b   1.000
_cell.length_c   1.000
_cell.angle_alpha   90.00
_cell.angle_beta   90.00
_cell.angle_gamma   90.00
#
_symmetry.space_group_name_H-M   'P 1'
#
loop_
_entity.id
_entity.type
_entity.pdbx_description
1 polymer ?
#
loop_
_entity_poly.entity_id
_entity_poly.type
_entity_poly.pdbx_seq_one_letter_code
_entity_poly.pdbx_strand_id
1 'polypeptide(L)'
;MSKIKFKGPFKNHIQNHIELKRAVGYKYLTEEDHFKRFDRFILEKYPYATNLTKEIVLDWCSKKTYESQANQCSRSSIIRQLGKYLD
;
A
#
# COMPACT_ATOMS: atom_id res chain seq x y z
N MET A 1 10.07 9.69 -14.73
CA MET A 1 9.05 8.83 -14.11
C MET A 1 7.76 9.62 -13.99
N SER A 2 6.67 9.13 -14.57
CA SER A 2 5.37 9.80 -14.47
C SER A 2 4.81 9.64 -13.06
N LYS A 3 4.29 10.73 -12.47
CA LYS A 3 3.68 10.70 -11.13
C LYS A 3 2.54 9.67 -11.11
N ILE A 4 2.63 8.67 -10.22
CA ILE A 4 1.57 7.66 -10.06
C ILE A 4 0.33 8.36 -9.49
N LYS A 5 -0.84 8.07 -10.07
CA LYS A 5 -2.13 8.58 -9.60
C LYS A 5 -2.90 7.44 -8.94
N PHE A 6 -3.13 7.56 -7.64
CA PHE A 6 -3.96 6.65 -6.86
C PHE A 6 -5.44 7.02 -7.03
N LYS A 7 -6.31 6.01 -7.09
CA LYS A 7 -7.75 6.19 -7.37
C LYS A 7 -8.63 5.54 -6.31
N GLY A 8 -8.09 4.64 -5.50
CA GLY A 8 -8.82 3.89 -4.49
C GLY A 8 -9.23 4.70 -3.27
N PRO A 9 -9.98 4.07 -2.36
CA PRO A 9 -10.48 4.71 -1.14
C PRO A 9 -9.38 5.35 -0.30
N PHE A 10 -8.19 4.73 -0.27
CA PHE A 10 -7.04 5.22 0.51
C PHE A 10 -6.10 6.15 -0.28
N LYS A 11 -6.48 6.64 -1.47
CA LYS A 11 -5.60 7.41 -2.36
C LYS A 11 -4.88 8.57 -1.68
N ASN A 12 -5.58 9.35 -0.87
CA ASN A 12 -5.02 10.53 -0.19
C ASN A 12 -4.05 10.11 0.91
N HIS A 13 -4.40 9.09 1.70
CA HIS A 13 -3.53 8.56 2.75
C HIS A 13 -2.23 7.99 2.18
N ILE A 14 -2.32 7.24 1.07
CA ILE A 14 -1.16 6.69 0.38
C ILE A 14 -0.27 7.82 -0.15
N GLN A 15 -0.85 8.81 -0.83
CA GLN A 15 -0.11 9.95 -1.37
C GLN A 15 0.62 10.72 -0.24
N ASN A 16 -0.09 11.04 0.84
CA ASN A 16 0.47 11.77 1.97
C ASN A 16 1.57 10.97 2.68
N HIS A 17 1.40 9.65 2.83
CA HIS A 17 2.43 8.79 3.42
C HIS A 17 3.72 8.78 2.60
N ILE A 18 3.61 8.68 1.27
CA ILE A 18 4.77 8.71 0.36
C ILE A 18 5.46 10.08 0.42
N GLU A 19 4.69 11.16 0.40
CA GLU A 19 5.21 12.53 0.48
C GLU A 19 5.94 12.78 1.81
N LEU A 20 5.37 12.34 2.93
CA LEU A 20 6.02 12.39 4.23
C LEU A 20 7.36 11.65 4.23
N LYS A 21 7.38 10.44 3.66
CA LYS A 21 8.59 9.62 3.59
C LYS A 21 9.67 10.23 2.67
N ARG A 22 9.26 10.87 1.58
CA ARG A 22 10.16 11.63 0.71
C ARG A 22 10.71 12.88 1.39
N ALA A 23 9.88 13.60 2.14
CA ALA A 23 10.30 14.78 2.89
C ALA A 23 11.40 14.47 3.93
N VAL A 24 11.37 13.28 4.53
CA VAL A 24 12.42 12.83 5.48
C VAL A 24 13.59 12.09 4.80
N GLY A 25 13.71 12.17 3.47
CA GLY A 25 14.90 11.76 2.73
C GLY A 25 14.85 10.39 2.05
N TYR A 26 13.75 9.63 2.16
CA TYR A 26 13.63 8.36 1.45
C TYR A 26 13.15 8.54 0.01
N LYS A 27 13.68 7.75 -0.94
CA LYS A 27 13.25 7.82 -2.35
C LYS A 27 11.80 7.32 -2.58
N TYR A 28 11.42 6.24 -1.90
CA TYR A 28 10.09 5.62 -1.97
C TYR A 28 9.61 5.31 -3.40
N LEU A 29 10.50 4.84 -4.27
CA LEU A 29 10.13 4.48 -5.65
C LEU A 29 9.49 3.09 -5.70
N THR A 30 10.13 2.11 -5.06
CA THR A 30 9.64 0.73 -5.00
C THR A 30 8.34 0.64 -4.21
N GLU A 31 8.25 1.37 -3.11
CA GLU A 31 7.05 1.46 -2.27
C GLU A 31 5.88 2.09 -3.00
N GLU A 32 6.11 3.14 -3.81
CA GLU A 32 5.06 3.76 -4.63
C GLU A 32 4.45 2.77 -5.64
N ASP A 33 5.27 1.91 -6.26
CA ASP A 33 4.79 0.82 -7.12
C ASP A 33 4.00 -0.25 -6.35
N HIS A 34 4.45 -0.59 -5.14
CA HIS A 34 3.68 -1.50 -4.26
C HIS A 34 2.33 -0.90 -3.87
N PHE A 35 2.31 0.39 -3.51
CA PHE A 35 1.07 1.09 -3.20
C PHE A 35 0.15 1.19 -4.41
N LYS A 36 0.67 1.30 -5.64
CA LYS A 36 -0.15 1.27 -6.86
C LYS A 36 -0.86 -0.06 -7.02
N ARG A 37 -0.18 -1.17 -6.75
CA ARG A 37 -0.78 -2.51 -6.78
C ARG A 37 -1.82 -2.69 -5.67
N PHE A 38 -1.54 -2.15 -4.49
CA PHE A 38 -2.49 -2.15 -3.37
C PHE A 38 -3.74 -1.32 -3.68
N ASP A 39 -3.58 -0.12 -4.22
CA ASP A 39 -4.66 0.78 -4.62
C ASP A 39 -5.64 0.10 -5.60
N ARG A 40 -5.09 -0.58 -6.61
CA ARG A 40 -5.91 -1.40 -7.53
C ARG A 40 -6.63 -2.55 -6.82
N PHE A 41 -5.94 -3.25 -5.93
CA PHE A 41 -6.53 -4.36 -5.17
C PHE A 41 -7.72 -3.90 -4.30
N ILE A 42 -7.59 -2.75 -3.63
CA ILE A 42 -8.70 -2.19 -2.84
C ILE A 42 -9.84 -1.73 -3.73
N LEU A 43 -9.55 -1.09 -4.88
CA LEU A 43 -10.59 -0.72 -5.83
C LEU A 43 -11.41 -1.92 -6.32
N GLU A 44 -10.77 -3.06 -6.53
CA GLU A 44 -11.42 -4.26 -7.06
C GLU A 44 -12.23 -5.01 -5.98
N LYS A 45 -11.67 -5.18 -4.77
CA LYS A 45 -12.29 -6.00 -3.73
C LYS A 45 -13.04 -5.22 -2.64
N TYR A 46 -12.61 -4.01 -2.36
CA TYR A 46 -13.07 -3.21 -1.22
C TYR A 46 -13.34 -1.74 -1.61
N PRO A 47 -14.11 -1.46 -2.69
CA PRO A 47 -14.27 -0.12 -3.24
C PRO A 47 -14.92 0.89 -2.29
N TYR A 48 -15.63 0.42 -1.27
CA TYR A 48 -16.33 1.25 -0.27
C TYR A 48 -15.64 1.25 1.10
N ALA A 49 -14.43 0.70 1.21
CA ALA A 49 -13.72 0.68 2.48
C ALA A 49 -13.39 2.10 2.96
N THR A 50 -13.79 2.44 4.17
CA THR A 50 -13.48 3.72 4.82
C THR A 50 -12.23 3.64 5.69
N ASN A 51 -11.88 2.44 6.16
CA ASN A 51 -10.80 2.20 7.11
C ASN A 51 -9.98 0.97 6.70
N LEU A 52 -8.69 0.97 7.02
CA LEU A 52 -7.80 -0.15 6.74
C LEU A 52 -8.02 -1.27 7.78
N THR A 53 -9.04 -2.09 7.56
CA THR A 53 -9.43 -3.14 8.51
C THR A 53 -8.43 -4.31 8.53
N LYS A 54 -8.46 -5.09 9.61
CA LYS A 54 -7.68 -6.34 9.73
C LYS A 54 -7.93 -7.29 8.57
N GLU A 55 -9.17 -7.41 8.10
CA GLU A 55 -9.54 -8.26 6.97
C GLU A 55 -8.80 -7.84 5.70
N ILE A 56 -8.87 -6.54 5.35
CA ILE A 56 -8.20 -5.98 4.17
C ILE A 56 -6.68 -6.22 4.24
N VAL A 57 -6.09 -6.00 5.42
CA VAL A 57 -4.65 -6.18 5.63
C VAL A 57 -4.25 -7.65 5.47
N LEU A 58 -5.03 -8.58 6.03
CA LEU A 58 -4.74 -10.01 5.92
C LEU A 58 -4.92 -10.54 4.50
N ASP A 59 -5.97 -10.14 3.79
CA ASP A 59 -6.18 -10.53 2.39
C ASP A 59 -5.03 -10.00 1.52
N TRP A 60 -4.66 -8.73 1.68
CA TRP A 60 -3.49 -8.22 0.97
C TRP A 60 -2.20 -8.94 1.38
N CYS A 61 -1.96 -9.23 2.66
CA CYS A 61 -0.73 -9.89 3.10
C CYS A 61 -0.68 -11.39 2.81
N SER A 62 -1.76 -11.98 2.33
CA SER A 62 -1.83 -13.42 2.04
C SER A 62 -0.86 -13.81 0.94
N LYS A 63 -0.14 -14.91 1.17
CA LYS A 63 0.89 -15.42 0.25
C LYS A 63 0.26 -15.87 -1.06
N LYS A 64 0.81 -15.38 -2.18
CA LYS A 64 0.42 -15.83 -3.52
C LYS A 64 1.23 -17.05 -3.93
N THR A 65 0.63 -17.95 -4.71
CA THR A 65 1.29 -19.20 -5.16
C THR A 65 2.55 -18.95 -5.99
N TYR A 66 2.62 -17.81 -6.67
CA TYR A 66 3.70 -17.42 -7.57
C TYR A 66 4.71 -16.42 -6.96
N GLU A 67 4.62 -16.08 -5.67
CA GLU A 67 5.54 -15.15 -5.04
C GLU A 67 6.50 -15.84 -4.05
N SER A 68 7.72 -15.33 -3.95
CA SER A 68 8.67 -15.75 -2.92
C SER A 68 8.24 -15.23 -1.54
N GLN A 69 8.71 -15.90 -0.48
CA GLN A 69 8.46 -15.45 0.90
C GLN A 69 9.00 -14.03 1.14
N ALA A 70 10.16 -13.70 0.58
CA ALA A 70 10.75 -12.38 0.70
C ALA A 70 9.86 -11.29 0.08
N ASN A 71 9.26 -11.55 -1.09
CA ASN A 71 8.36 -10.60 -1.74
C ASN A 71 7.08 -10.40 -0.93
N GLN A 72 6.51 -11.47 -0.36
CA GLN A 72 5.37 -11.37 0.57
C GLN A 72 5.73 -10.50 1.79
N CYS A 73 6.87 -10.79 2.44
CA CYS A 73 7.32 -10.04 3.63
C CYS A 73 7.54 -8.55 3.33
N SER A 74 8.17 -8.21 2.20
CA SER A 74 8.34 -6.81 1.77
C SER A 74 6.98 -6.13 1.56
N ARG A 75 6.04 -6.80 0.87
CA ARG A 75 4.68 -6.31 0.63
C ARG A 75 3.91 -6.08 1.93
N SER A 76 4.04 -6.99 2.90
CA SER A 76 3.44 -6.85 4.23
C SER A 76 4.07 -5.74 5.07
N SER A 77 5.40 -5.58 5.00
CA SER A 77 6.12 -4.51 5.71
C SER A 77 5.65 -3.12 5.27
N ILE A 78 5.43 -2.92 3.98
CA ILE A 78 4.93 -1.65 3.41
C ILE A 78 3.54 -1.31 3.96
N ILE A 79 2.61 -2.27 3.96
CA ILE A 79 1.26 -2.04 4.52
C ILE A 79 1.29 -1.82 6.03
N ARG A 80 2.17 -2.51 6.76
CA ARG A 80 2.37 -2.23 8.19
C ARG A 80 2.83 -0.79 8.43
N GLN A 81 3.70 -0.24 7.59
CA GLN A 81 4.14 1.15 7.72
C GLN A 81 3.02 2.15 7.39
N LEU A 82 2.16 1.83 6.42
CA LEU A 82 0.96 2.62 6.16
C LEU A 82 0.00 2.56 7.35
N GLY A 83 -0.25 1.38 7.93
CA GLY A 83 -1.11 1.23 9.10
C GLY A 83 -0.65 2.09 10.28
N LYS A 84 0.66 2.08 10.58
CA LYS A 84 1.24 2.95 11.62
C LYS A 84 1.12 4.46 11.37
N TYR A 85 0.94 4.86 10.11
CA TYR A 85 0.73 6.26 9.74
C TYR A 85 -0.75 6.65 9.86
N LEU A 86 -1.66 5.67 9.83
CA LEU A 86 -3.10 5.87 9.95
C LEU A 86 -3.61 5.82 11.40
N ASP A 87 -2.86 5.17 12.29
CA ASP A 87 -3.06 5.21 13.75
C ASP A 87 -2.70 6.59 14.32
#